data_AF-A0A246RIJ2-F1
#
_entry.id   AF-A0A246RIJ2-F1
#
_cell.length_a   1.000
_cell.length_b   1.000
_cell.length_c   1.000
_cell.angle_alpha   90.00
_cell.angle_beta   90.00
_cell.angle_gamma   90.00
#
_symmetry.space_group_name_H-M   'P 1'
#
loop_
_entity.id
_entity.type
_entity.pdbx_description
1 polymer ?
#
loop_
_entity_poly.entity_id
_entity_poly.type
_entity_poly.pdbx_seq_one_letter_code
_entity_poly.pdbx_strand_id
1 'polypeptide(L)'
;ARAAEAAHRSRRDALVLQLSSAGGTVPADQAGYALPFPVTDRAAALRLAVQVEERTAAFWRVALPVTTGADRTRALNALTDCAVRATRWRRSAGITPLTVPFPGSPT
;
A
#
# COMPACT_ATOMS: atom_id res chain seq x y z
N ALA A 1 5.06 -9.95 8.96
CA ALA A 1 4.68 -10.43 7.61
C ALA A 1 3.21 -10.84 7.55
N ARG A 2 2.79 -11.92 8.21
CA ARG A 2 1.39 -12.42 8.19
C ARG A 2 0.33 -11.35 8.48
N ALA A 3 0.53 -10.50 9.49
CA ALA A 3 -0.42 -9.42 9.79
C ALA A 3 -0.55 -8.37 8.67
N ALA A 4 0.54 -8.07 7.96
CA ALA A 4 0.51 -7.15 6.82
C ALA A 4 -0.23 -7.78 5.63
N GLU A 5 0.07 -9.06 5.35
CA GLU A 5 -0.63 -9.84 4.33
C GLU A 5 -2.14 -9.92 4.60
N ALA A 6 -2.54 -10.26 5.84
CA ALA A 6 -3.95 -10.33 6.23
C ALA A 6 -4.65 -8.96 6.08
N ALA A 7 -3.99 -7.87 6.46
CA ALA A 7 -4.53 -6.52 6.28
C ALA A 7 -4.73 -6.16 4.81
N HIS A 8 -3.79 -6.53 3.92
CA HIS A 8 -3.94 -6.31 2.47
C HIS A 8 -5.04 -7.18 1.87
N ARG A 9 -5.12 -8.46 2.21
CA ARG A 9 -6.19 -9.36 1.75
C ARG A 9 -7.56 -8.85 2.18
N SER A 10 -7.73 -8.52 3.47
CA SER A 10 -8.99 -7.95 3.98
C SER A 10 -9.39 -6.68 3.25
N ARG A 11 -8.43 -5.78 2.96
CA ARG A 11 -8.70 -4.55 2.21
C ARG A 11 -9.07 -4.82 0.77
N ARG A 12 -8.37 -5.74 0.10
CA ARG A 12 -8.68 -6.17 -1.28
C ARG A 12 -10.10 -6.72 -1.34
N ASP A 13 -10.44 -7.67 -0.48
CA ASP A 13 -11.72 -8.36 -0.51
C ASP A 13 -12.88 -7.37 -0.26
N ALA A 14 -12.72 -6.44 0.69
CA ALA A 14 -13.69 -5.37 0.93
C ALA A 14 -13.84 -4.42 -0.28
N LEU A 15 -12.74 -4.06 -0.95
CA LEU A 15 -12.77 -3.20 -2.13
C LEU A 15 -13.42 -3.90 -3.34
N VAL A 16 -13.11 -5.18 -3.56
CA VAL A 16 -13.72 -6.00 -4.61
C VAL A 16 -15.23 -6.06 -4.43
N LEU A 17 -15.70 -6.32 -3.20
CA LEU A 17 -17.12 -6.35 -2.88
C LEU A 17 -17.78 -4.98 -3.13
N GLN A 18 -17.14 -3.89 -2.68
CA GLN A 18 -17.65 -2.54 -2.90
C GLN A 18 -17.78 -2.22 -4.39
N LEU A 19 -16.72 -2.43 -5.18
CA LEU A 19 -16.71 -2.09 -6.61
C LEU A 19 -17.70 -2.93 -7.41
N SER A 20 -17.77 -4.24 -7.14
CA SER A 20 -18.75 -5.11 -7.78
C SER A 20 -20.20 -4.74 -7.42
N SER A 21 -20.47 -4.39 -6.15
CA SER A 21 -21.80 -3.93 -5.72
C SER A 21 -22.22 -2.60 -6.35
N ALA A 22 -21.25 -1.77 -6.75
CA ALA A 22 -21.48 -0.52 -7.46
C ALA A 22 -21.59 -0.70 -9.00
N GLY A 23 -21.58 -1.94 -9.50
CA GLY A 23 -21.63 -2.26 -10.93
C GLY A 23 -20.30 -2.07 -11.67
N GLY A 24 -19.21 -1.83 -10.95
CA GLY A 24 -17.87 -1.72 -11.51
C GLY A 24 -17.30 -3.07 -11.92
N THR A 25 -16.53 -3.09 -13.01
CA THR A 25 -15.76 -4.29 -13.39
C THR A 25 -14.46 -4.32 -12.60
N VAL A 26 -14.25 -5.40 -11.83
CA VAL A 26 -13.02 -5.61 -11.07
C VAL A 26 -12.08 -6.51 -11.88
N PRO A 27 -10.85 -6.07 -12.21
CA PRO A 27 -9.90 -6.90 -12.93
C PRO A 27 -9.48 -8.12 -12.10
N ALA A 28 -9.32 -9.27 -12.76
CA ALA A 28 -8.81 -10.47 -12.11
C ALA A 28 -7.32 -10.33 -11.76
N ASP A 29 -6.91 -10.96 -10.66
CA ASP A 29 -5.51 -11.07 -10.25
C ASP A 29 -4.72 -11.86 -11.32
N GLN A 30 -3.46 -11.48 -11.54
CA GLN A 30 -2.56 -12.26 -12.41
C GLN A 30 -2.01 -13.47 -11.65
N ALA A 31 -1.69 -14.55 -12.39
CA ALA A 31 -1.10 -15.77 -11.80
C ALA A 31 0.28 -15.51 -11.15
N GLY A 32 0.98 -14.44 -11.57
CA GLY A 32 2.23 -14.01 -10.99
C GLY A 32 2.59 -12.59 -11.40
N TYR A 33 3.45 -11.94 -10.61
CA TYR A 33 3.92 -10.59 -10.85
C TYR A 33 5.45 -10.56 -10.86
N ALA A 34 6.03 -9.82 -11.81
CA ALA A 34 7.47 -9.61 -11.84
C ALA A 34 7.90 -8.79 -10.61
N LEU A 35 8.88 -9.32 -9.87
CA LEU A 35 9.48 -8.57 -8.78
C LEU A 35 10.37 -7.46 -9.34
N PRO A 36 10.44 -6.30 -8.68
CA PRO A 36 11.26 -5.17 -9.13
C PRO A 36 12.76 -5.46 -9.10
N PHE A 37 13.18 -6.46 -8.33
CA PHE A 37 14.55 -6.96 -8.23
C PHE A 37 14.57 -8.38 -7.66
N PRO A 38 15.66 -9.15 -7.83
CA PRO A 38 15.83 -10.45 -7.20
C PRO A 38 15.81 -10.34 -5.66
N VAL A 39 15.07 -11.24 -5.02
CA VAL A 39 14.98 -11.33 -3.55
C VAL A 39 15.52 -12.67 -3.09
N THR A 40 16.82 -12.69 -2.82
CA THR A 40 17.57 -13.90 -2.44
C THR A 40 17.93 -13.93 -0.95
N ASP A 41 17.77 -12.82 -0.24
CA ASP A 41 18.12 -12.70 1.17
C ASP A 41 17.10 -11.87 1.97
N ARG A 42 17.30 -11.83 3.29
CA ARG A 42 16.44 -11.07 4.23
C ARG A 42 16.47 -9.56 3.97
N ALA A 43 17.61 -9.00 3.58
CA ALA A 43 17.74 -7.56 3.36
C ALA A 43 16.97 -7.12 2.10
N ALA A 44 17.04 -7.91 1.03
CA ALA A 44 16.24 -7.73 -0.18
C ALA A 44 14.75 -7.93 0.11
N ALA A 45 14.37 -8.89 0.96
CA ALA A 45 12.97 -9.09 1.35
C ALA A 45 12.40 -7.90 2.13
N LEU A 46 13.18 -7.32 3.05
CA LEU A 46 12.78 -6.12 3.79
C LEU A 46 12.69 -4.89 2.89
N ARG A 47 13.62 -4.72 1.95
CA ARG A 47 13.55 -3.67 0.92
C ARG A 47 12.31 -3.81 0.05
N LEU A 48 11.98 -5.04 -0.37
CA LEU A 48 10.76 -5.31 -1.13
C LEU A 48 9.51 -4.97 -0.32
N ALA A 49 9.48 -5.33 0.97
CA ALA A 49 8.35 -5.01 1.84
C ALA A 49 8.12 -3.50 1.99
N VAL A 50 9.19 -2.71 2.11
CA VAL A 50 9.10 -1.23 2.10
C VAL A 50 8.53 -0.75 0.76
N GLN A 51 9.05 -1.24 -0.36
CA GLN A 51 8.62 -0.79 -1.69
C GLN A 51 7.16 -1.15 -1.99
N VAL A 52 6.69 -2.32 -1.56
CA VAL A 52 5.28 -2.71 -1.69
C VAL A 52 4.38 -1.73 -0.95
N GLU A 53 4.69 -1.41 0.30
CA GLU A 53 3.87 -0.48 1.10
C GLU A 53 3.93 0.95 0.53
N GLU A 54 5.10 1.43 0.09
CA GLU A 54 5.23 2.76 -0.53
C GLU A 54 4.45 2.89 -1.84
N ARG A 55 4.56 1.89 -2.73
CA ARG A 55 3.81 1.90 -4.00
C ARG A 55 2.32 1.82 -3.76
N THR A 56 1.89 0.97 -2.82
CA THR A 56 0.47 0.85 -2.45
C THR A 56 -0.07 2.17 -1.88
N ALA A 57 0.71 2.83 -0.99
CA ALA A 57 0.39 4.16 -0.49
C ALA A 57 0.24 5.17 -1.64
N ALA A 58 1.16 5.17 -2.61
CA ALA A 58 1.08 6.07 -3.77
C ALA A 58 -0.21 5.87 -4.59
N PHE A 59 -0.67 4.63 -4.79
CA PHE A 59 -1.94 4.36 -5.46
C PHE A 59 -3.16 4.85 -4.66
N TRP A 60 -3.17 4.68 -3.33
CA TRP A 60 -4.23 5.24 -2.49
C TRP A 60 -4.25 6.77 -2.50
N ARG A 61 -3.08 7.41 -2.57
CA ARG A 61 -2.98 8.87 -2.69
C ARG A 61 -3.64 9.39 -3.97
N VAL A 62 -3.51 8.67 -5.09
CA VAL A 62 -4.14 9.05 -6.37
C VAL A 62 -5.68 9.01 -6.29
N ALA A 63 -6.25 8.17 -5.43
CA ALA A 63 -7.70 8.10 -5.23
C ALA A 63 -8.27 9.28 -4.43
N LEU A 64 -7.48 9.94 -3.56
CA LEU A 64 -7.93 11.02 -2.70
C LEU A 64 -8.61 12.22 -3.41
N PRO A 65 -8.04 12.78 -4.51
CA PRO A 65 -8.66 13.93 -5.17
C PRO A 65 -9.98 13.60 -5.88
N VAL A 66 -10.19 12.33 -6.28
CA VAL A 66 -11.36 11.90 -7.06
C VAL A 66 -12.45 11.21 -6.23
N THR A 67 -12.18 10.95 -4.95
CA THR A 67 -13.14 10.34 -4.01
C THR A 67 -13.71 11.38 -3.07
N THR A 68 -14.90 11.16 -2.51
CA THR A 68 -15.55 12.02 -1.51
C THR A 68 -16.11 11.21 -0.35
N GLY A 69 -16.54 11.88 0.74
CA GLY A 69 -17.22 11.24 1.87
C GLY A 69 -16.50 10.00 2.41
N ALA A 70 -17.24 8.90 2.56
CA ALA A 70 -16.73 7.65 3.09
C ALA A 70 -15.61 7.03 2.21
N ASP A 71 -15.64 7.23 0.89
CA ASP A 71 -14.59 6.72 0.00
C ASP A 71 -13.26 7.43 0.18
N ARG A 72 -13.31 8.75 0.37
CA ARG A 72 -12.09 9.52 0.68
C ARG A 72 -11.50 9.09 2.01
N THR A 73 -12.34 8.89 3.02
CA THR A 73 -11.90 8.38 4.33
C THR A 73 -11.28 6.99 4.21
N ARG A 74 -11.89 6.09 3.44
CA ARG A 74 -11.33 4.75 3.15
C ARG A 74 -9.95 4.85 2.49
N ALA A 75 -9.82 5.66 1.45
CA ALA A 75 -8.55 5.85 0.75
C ALA A 75 -7.47 6.45 1.66
N LEU A 76 -7.83 7.43 2.50
CA LEU A 76 -6.90 8.04 3.46
C LEU A 76 -6.45 7.05 4.55
N ASN A 77 -7.35 6.23 5.07
CA ASN A 77 -7.01 5.18 6.03
C ASN A 77 -6.06 4.15 5.40
N ALA A 78 -6.34 3.72 4.18
CA ALA A 78 -5.50 2.77 3.46
C ALA A 78 -4.10 3.34 3.16
N LEU A 79 -4.02 4.61 2.76
CA LEU A 79 -2.76 5.35 2.61
C LEU A 79 -1.96 5.36 3.91
N THR A 80 -2.60 5.78 5.02
CA THR A 80 -1.96 5.91 6.34
C THR A 80 -1.45 4.57 6.85
N ASP A 81 -2.28 3.53 6.73
CA ASP A 81 -1.93 2.16 7.08
C ASP A 81 -0.67 1.66 6.34
N CYS A 82 -0.59 1.92 5.03
CA CYS A 82 0.58 1.56 4.23
C CYS A 82 1.82 2.34 4.69
N ALA A 83 1.69 3.65 4.93
CA ALA A 83 2.79 4.48 5.42
C ALA A 83 3.33 4.02 6.80
N VAL A 84 2.44 3.63 7.71
CA VAL A 84 2.81 3.07 9.01
C VAL A 84 3.53 1.73 8.86
N ARG A 85 3.05 0.84 7.98
CA ARG A 85 3.73 -0.43 7.70
C ARG A 85 5.10 -0.23 7.05
N ALA A 86 5.23 0.68 6.08
CA ALA A 86 6.51 1.03 5.47
C ALA A 86 7.52 1.48 6.53
N THR A 87 7.10 2.35 7.46
CA THR A 87 7.94 2.82 8.58
C THR A 87 8.41 1.66 9.47
N ARG A 88 7.51 0.71 9.79
CA ARG A 88 7.86 -0.50 10.56
C ARG A 88 8.88 -1.36 9.83
N TRP A 89 8.73 -1.54 8.51
CA TRP A 89 9.68 -2.29 7.70
C TRP A 89 11.05 -1.60 7.59
N ARG A 90 11.09 -0.27 7.40
CA ARG A 90 12.35 0.50 7.40
C ARG A 90 13.09 0.34 8.73
N ARG A 91 12.36 0.38 9.86
CA ARG A 91 12.93 0.11 11.18
C ARG A 91 13.54 -1.29 11.26
N SER A 92 12.82 -2.32 10.81
CA SER A 92 13.35 -3.69 10.79
C SER A 92 14.53 -3.89 9.83
N ALA A 93 14.65 -3.05 8.80
CA ALA A 93 15.73 -3.07 7.81
C ALA A 93 16.94 -2.20 8.20
N GLY A 94 16.85 -1.42 9.28
CA GLY A 94 17.89 -0.43 9.63
C GLY A 94 18.01 0.72 8.62
N ILE A 95 16.95 1.00 7.84
CA ILE A 95 16.94 2.06 6.82
C ILE A 95 16.56 3.40 7.46
N THR A 96 17.34 4.45 7.17
CA THR A 96 17.06 5.84 7.56
C THR A 96 16.94 6.74 6.32
N PRO A 97 16.07 7.79 6.33
CA PRO A 97 15.12 8.14 7.38
C PRO A 97 13.95 7.14 7.47
N LEU A 98 13.38 6.98 8.68
CA LEU A 98 12.28 6.05 8.92
C LEU A 98 10.98 6.48 8.24
N THR A 99 10.81 7.78 8.04
CA THR A 99 9.65 8.41 7.41
C THR A 99 10.11 9.25 6.24
N VAL A 100 9.41 9.16 5.12
CA VAL A 100 9.51 10.16 4.06
C VAL A 100 8.68 11.39 4.46
N PRO A 101 9.22 12.60 4.33
CA PRO A 101 8.44 13.82 4.53
C PRO A 101 7.20 13.81 3.63
N PHE A 102 6.08 14.34 4.14
CA PHE A 102 4.91 14.55 3.30
C PHE A 102 5.28 15.53 2.18
N PRO A 103 4.99 15.24 0.90
CA PRO A 103 5.26 16.18 -0.16
C PRO A 103 4.31 17.38 -0.03
N GLY A 104 4.81 18.43 0.61
CA GLY A 104 4.29 19.79 0.56
C GLY A 104 5.49 20.71 0.41
N SER A 105 5.60 21.41 -0.72
CA SER A 105 6.50 22.55 -0.79
C SER A 105 6.00 23.58 0.23
N PRO A 106 6.88 24.21 1.03
CA PRO A 106 6.50 25.44 1.68
C PRO A 106 6.11 26.43 0.57
N THR A 107 4.85 26.87 0.59
CA THR A 107 4.41 28.07 -0.13
C THR A 107 5.05 29.29 0.49
#